data_AF-A0A352DYE1-F1
#
_entry.id   AF-A0A352DYE1-F1
#
_cell.length_a   1.000
_cell.length_b   1.000
_cell.length_c   1.000
_cell.angle_alpha   90.00
_cell.angle_beta   90.00
_cell.angle_gamma   90.00
#
_symmetry.space_group_name_H-M   'P 1'
#
loop_
_entity.id
_entity.type
_entity.pdbx_description
1 polymer ?
#
loop_
_entity_poly.entity_id
_entity_poly.type
_entity_poly.pdbx_seq_one_letter_code
_entity_poly.pdbx_strand_id
1 'polypeptide(L)'
;AAGAGDYRGLVAAIVAFFRDARPPVSAGETLEIYAFLEAARVSRLRGGGRVAPREMLAEAGCPDAWLPPAADGTPPAVGGP
;
A
#
# COMPACT_ATOMS: atom_id res chain seq x y z
N ALA A 1 -3.30 -0.58 -27.26
CA ALA A 1 -2.60 -1.33 -26.20
C ALA A 1 -1.50 -0.43 -25.64
N ALA A 2 -1.65 0.09 -24.43
CA ALA A 2 -0.57 0.82 -23.76
C ALA A 2 0.43 -0.23 -23.26
N GLY A 3 1.60 -0.28 -23.88
CA GLY A 3 2.68 -1.18 -23.47
C GLY A 3 3.20 -0.80 -22.10
N ALA A 4 3.83 -1.77 -21.43
CA ALA A 4 4.38 -1.72 -20.07
C ALA A 4 5.54 -0.71 -19.85
N GLY A 5 5.56 0.41 -20.58
CA GLY A 5 6.54 1.49 -20.46
C GLY A 5 5.99 2.89 -20.78
N ASP A 6 4.67 3.06 -20.95
CA ASP A 6 4.07 4.40 -21.13
C ASP A 6 3.74 5.05 -19.78
N TYR A 7 4.51 6.08 -19.40
CA TYR A 7 4.29 6.86 -18.18
C TYR A 7 3.19 7.92 -18.31
N ARG A 8 2.53 8.05 -19.46
CA ARG A 8 1.54 9.12 -19.70
C ARG A 8 0.43 9.15 -18.67
N GLY A 9 -0.07 8.00 -18.22
CA GLY A 9 -1.06 7.93 -17.14
C GLY A 9 -0.54 8.45 -15.80
N LEU A 10 0.68 8.06 -15.43
CA LEU A 10 1.35 8.53 -14.23
C LEU A 10 1.56 10.05 -14.26
N VAL A 11 2.09 10.57 -15.37
CA VAL A 11 2.33 12.02 -15.53
C VAL A 11 1.00 12.79 -15.49
N ALA A 12 -0.08 12.27 -16.08
CA ALA A 12 -1.40 12.90 -15.99
C ALA A 12 -1.92 12.99 -14.54
N ALA A 13 -1.76 11.92 -13.75
CA ALA A 13 -2.13 11.91 -12.33
C ALA A 13 -1.29 12.90 -11.49
N ILE A 14 0.02 13.01 -11.78
CA ILE A 14 0.90 14.00 -11.13
C ILE A 14 0.43 15.42 -11.44
N VAL A 15 0.13 15.72 -12.71
CA VAL A 15 -0.37 17.05 -13.10
C VAL A 15 -1.71 17.37 -12.42
N ALA A 16 -2.62 16.40 -12.33
CA ALA A 16 -3.90 16.58 -11.64
C ALA A 16 -3.72 16.86 -10.14
N PHE A 17 -2.81 16.14 -9.46
CA PHE A 17 -2.48 16.39 -8.06
C PHE A 17 -2.04 17.84 -7.81
N PHE A 18 -1.14 18.38 -8.65
CA PHE A 18 -0.67 19.76 -8.48
C PHE A 18 -1.74 20.82 -8.79
N ARG A 19 -2.76 20.48 -9.60
CA ARG A 19 -3.88 21.39 -9.89
C ARG A 19 -4.92 21.39 -8.78
N ASP A 20 -5.30 20.21 -8.31
CA ASP A 20 -6.49 20.03 -7.47
C ASP A 20 -6.15 19.73 -6.01
N ALA A 21 -4.86 19.52 -5.70
CA ALA A 21 -4.33 19.06 -4.40
C ALA A 21 -4.95 17.73 -3.89
N ARG A 22 -5.63 16.99 -4.76
CA ARG A 22 -6.24 15.69 -4.44
C ARG A 22 -5.24 14.57 -4.73
N PRO A 23 -4.78 13.83 -3.71
CA PRO A 23 -3.84 12.75 -3.93
C PRO A 23 -4.48 11.63 -4.76
N PRO A 24 -3.75 11.02 -5.71
CA PRO A 24 -4.27 9.97 -6.57
C PRO A 24 -4.46 8.63 -5.85
N VAL A 25 -3.87 8.48 -4.67
CA VAL A 25 -4.00 7.34 -3.76
C VAL A 25 -4.31 7.86 -2.37
N SER A 26 -5.14 7.15 -1.61
CA SER A 26 -5.43 7.55 -0.23
C SER A 26 -4.22 7.33 0.69
N ALA A 27 -4.24 7.99 1.86
CA ALA A 27 -3.21 7.76 2.88
C ALA A 27 -3.22 6.30 3.39
N GLY A 28 -4.41 5.69 3.51
CA GLY A 28 -4.55 4.29 3.94
C GLY A 28 -3.91 3.32 2.95
N GLU A 29 -4.21 3.43 1.66
CA GLU A 29 -3.60 2.60 0.61
C GLU A 29 -2.08 2.81 0.55
N THR A 30 -1.62 4.07 0.68
CA THR A 30 -0.18 4.38 0.71
C THR A 30 0.52 3.66 1.86
N LEU A 31 -0.06 3.69 3.06
CA LEU A 31 0.50 3.02 4.23
C LEU A 31 0.43 1.51 4.15
N GLU A 32 -0.61 0.95 3.54
CA GLU A 32 -0.71 -0.48 3.31
C GLU A 32 0.43 -0.99 2.40
N ILE A 33 0.77 -0.22 1.36
CA ILE A 33 1.93 -0.52 0.50
C ILE A 33 3.22 -0.51 1.32
N TYR A 34 3.46 0.52 2.15
CA TYR A 34 4.65 0.57 3.00
C TYR A 34 4.69 -0.57 4.03
N ALA A 35 3.56 -0.89 4.64
CA ALA A 35 3.44 -1.97 5.60
C ALA A 35 3.71 -3.34 4.97
N PHE A 36 3.27 -3.54 3.73
CA PHE A 36 3.59 -4.74 2.96
C PHE A 36 5.09 -4.83 2.64
N LEU A 37 5.72 -3.73 2.22
CA LEU A 37 7.16 -3.68 1.96
C LEU A 37 7.97 -4.01 3.22
N GLU A 38 7.57 -3.48 4.38
CA GLU A 38 8.24 -3.79 5.65
C GLU A 38 7.95 -5.23 6.12
N ALA A 39 6.72 -5.71 5.98
CA ALA A 39 6.38 -7.09 6.30
C ALA A 39 7.22 -8.09 5.47
N ALA A 40 7.46 -7.80 4.20
CA ALA A 40 8.36 -8.60 3.35
C ALA A 40 9.81 -8.53 3.83
N ARG A 41 10.28 -7.34 4.23
CA ARG A 41 11.64 -7.14 4.80
C ARG A 41 11.81 -7.97 6.08
N VAL A 42 10.86 -7.87 7.00
CA VAL A 42 10.84 -8.58 8.28
C VAL A 42 10.71 -10.09 8.06
N SER A 43 9.87 -10.53 7.12
CA SER A 43 9.75 -11.94 6.74
C SER A 43 11.11 -12.52 6.34
N ARG A 44 11.88 -11.78 5.52
CA ARG A 44 13.22 -12.19 5.11
C ARG A 44 14.20 -12.26 6.29
N LEU A 45 14.13 -11.32 7.23
CA LEU A 45 14.98 -11.31 8.44
C LEU A 45 14.63 -12.47 9.40
N ARG A 46 13.37 -12.89 9.44
CA ARG A 46 12.89 -14.00 10.27
C ARG A 46 13.12 -15.39 9.63
N GLY A 47 13.94 -15.47 8.58
CA GLY A 47 14.23 -16.74 7.89
C GLY A 47 13.09 -17.22 6.99
N GLY A 48 12.18 -16.32 6.60
CA GLY A 48 10.95 -16.63 5.90
C GLY A 48 9.80 -16.91 6.87
N GLY A 49 8.61 -16.39 6.54
CA GLY A 49 7.42 -16.59 7.36
C GLY A 49 6.33 -15.58 7.03
N ARG A 50 5.09 -15.86 7.45
CA ARG A 50 4.01 -14.89 7.33
C ARG A 50 4.22 -13.75 8.34
N VAL A 51 4.20 -12.52 7.83
CA VAL A 51 4.21 -11.28 8.62
C VAL A 51 3.05 -10.45 8.11
N ALA A 52 2.18 -9.99 8.99
CA ALA A 52 0.99 -9.25 8.59
C ALA A 52 1.31 -7.75 8.46
N PRO A 53 0.83 -7.04 7.41
CA PRO A 53 0.97 -5.58 7.32
C PRO A 53 0.40 -4.85 8.55
N ARG A 54 -0.69 -5.37 9.15
CA ARG A 54 -1.26 -4.83 10.39
C ARG A 54 -0.28 -4.88 11.57
N GLU A 55 0.57 -5.92 11.66
CA GLU A 55 1.62 -6.02 12.68
C GLU A 55 2.60 -4.85 12.54
N MET A 56 3.02 -4.54 11.31
CA MET A 56 3.96 -3.45 11.02
C MET A 56 3.35 -2.06 11.30
N LEU A 57 2.09 -1.85 10.95
CA LEU A 57 1.40 -0.58 11.23
C LEU A 57 1.16 -0.37 12.73
N ALA A 58 0.82 -1.43 13.47
CA ALA A 58 0.68 -1.37 14.92
C ALA A 58 2.03 -1.08 15.60
N GLU A 59 3.10 -1.75 15.17
CA GLU A 59 4.48 -1.51 15.66
C GLU A 59 4.93 -0.06 15.39
N ALA A 60 4.57 0.50 14.24
CA ALA A 60 4.84 1.89 13.89
C ALA A 60 3.99 2.92 14.67
N GLY A 61 3.08 2.49 15.54
CA GLY A 61 2.20 3.37 16.33
C GLY A 61 1.11 4.04 15.49
N CYS A 62 0.70 3.41 14.39
CA CYS A 62 -0.34 3.95 13.52
C CYS A 62 -1.70 3.96 14.26
N PRO A 63 -2.50 5.03 14.17
CA PRO A 63 -3.82 5.09 14.80
C PRO A 63 -4.73 3.96 14.29
N ASP A 64 -5.65 3.48 15.15
CA ASP A 64 -6.60 2.42 14.78
C ASP A 64 -7.41 2.72 13.51
N ALA A 65 -7.71 3.99 13.28
CA ALA A 65 -8.41 4.45 12.09
C ALA A 65 -7.71 4.10 10.77
N TRP A 66 -6.40 3.82 10.82
CA TRP A 66 -5.53 3.58 9.67
C TRP A 66 -5.07 2.12 9.61
N LEU A 67 -5.46 1.29 10.59
CA LEU A 67 -5.15 -0.13 10.59
C LEU A 67 -6.14 -0.89 9.70
N PRO A 68 -5.67 -1.64 8.69
CA PRO A 68 -6.54 -2.51 7.91
C PRO A 68 -7.16 -3.56 8.84
N PRO A 69 -8.38 -4.04 8.58
CA PRO A 69 -9.03 -5.05 9.43
C PRO A 69 -8.09 -6.23 9.68
N ALA A 70 -8.18 -6.85 10.86
CA ALA A 70 -7.35 -8.02 11.18
C ALA A 70 -7.57 -9.07 10.09
N ALA A 71 -6.52 -9.35 9.31
CA ALA A 71 -6.60 -10.30 8.23
C ALA A 71 -7.04 -11.65 8.81
N ASP A 72 -8.19 -12.15 8.38
CA ASP A 72 -8.69 -13.50 8.65
C ASP A 72 -7.93 -14.57 7.84
N GLY A 73 -6.88 -14.16 7.12
CA GLY A 73 -6.11 -14.97 6.19
C GLY A 73 -6.46 -14.72 4.72
N THR A 74 -7.46 -13.88 4.44
CA THR A 74 -7.82 -13.50 3.07
C THR A 74 -6.98 -12.30 2.62
N PRO A 75 -6.21 -12.40 1.51
CA PRO A 75 -5.51 -11.23 0.97
C PRO A 75 -6.53 -10.14 0.62
N PRO A 76 -6.22 -8.85 0.88
CA PRO A 76 -7.10 -7.76 0.48
C PRO A 76 -7.35 -7.87 -1.02
N ALA A 77 -8.63 -7.84 -1.41
CA ALA A 77 -8.99 -7.85 -2.81
C ALA A 77 -8.34 -6.62 -3.45
N VAL A 78 -7.28 -6.85 -4.24
CA VAL A 78 -6.80 -5.86 -5.21
C VAL A 78 -8.01 -5.52 -6.06
N GLY A 79 -8.57 -4.33 -5.80
CA GLY A 79 -9.69 -3.81 -6.58
C GLY A 79 -9.22 -3.61 -8.01
N GLY A 80 -9.66 -4.49 -8.91
CA GLY A 80 -9.75 -4.20 -10.33
C GLY A 80 -11.12 -3.57 -10.66
N PRO A 81 -11.34 -3.05 -11.87
CA PRO A 81 -10.56 -3.24 -13.11
C PRO A 81 -9.43 -2.23 -13.35
#